data_AF-A0A8B7IZM9-F1
#
_entry.id   AF-A0A8B7IZM9-F1
#
_cell.length_a   1.000
_cell.length_b   1.000
_cell.length_c   1.000
_cell.angle_alpha   90.00
_cell.angle_beta   90.00
_cell.angle_gamma   90.00
#
_symmetry.space_group_name_H-M   'P 1'
#
loop_
_entity.id
_entity.type
_entity.pdbx_description
1 polymer ?
#
loop_
_entity_poly.entity_id
_entity_poly.type
_entity_poly.pdbx_seq_one_letter_code
_entity_poly.pdbx_strand_id
1 'polypeptide(L)'
;MSWGFLRDLLSGVNKYSTGIGRIWIAIVFIFRLLVYAVAAENVWKYEHNEFECNTKQPGCENVCFDHLFPVSQIRLWALQLIIVSTPSLLVVFHVAYRETREKRHNQKLYKSPGKIDGGLLCTYLVSLILKTGFEIVFLVLFYKLYNGFKVPHLVKCDMKPCPTAVDCYISKPTEKMIFLYFLVATSGLCIVLNLSELSYLIFRYSIKCYLKRYIKKQQSSESDCHKLRTIVSKRKKSAERTYTINRIQPISLSLRSQSHFPFRKCPVYSVLNGMA
;
A
#
# COMPACT_ATOMS: atom_id res chain seq x y z
N MET A 1 -31.10 -1.30 -0.72
CA MET A 1 -29.77 -1.85 -0.35
C MET A 1 -29.30 -1.17 0.93
N SER A 2 -28.90 -1.93 1.95
CA SER A 2 -28.53 -1.39 3.27
C SER A 2 -27.20 -0.64 3.23
N TRP A 3 -27.23 0.65 3.54
CA TRP A 3 -26.07 1.55 3.69
C TRP A 3 -25.03 1.07 4.73
N GLY A 4 -25.39 0.11 5.58
CA GLY A 4 -24.50 -0.53 6.55
C GLY A 4 -23.30 -1.21 5.91
N PHE A 5 -23.49 -1.91 4.78
CA PHE A 5 -22.39 -2.59 4.08
C PHE A 5 -21.32 -1.60 3.60
N LEU A 6 -21.73 -0.48 2.98
CA LEU A 6 -20.83 0.58 2.54
C LEU A 6 -20.08 1.23 3.71
N ARG A 7 -20.75 1.44 4.85
CA ARG A 7 -20.10 1.91 6.09
C ARG A 7 -19.08 0.91 6.64
N ASP A 8 -19.39 -0.37 6.62
CA ASP A 8 -18.49 -1.43 7.11
C ASP A 8 -17.27 -1.63 6.21
N LEU A 9 -17.44 -1.44 4.90
CA LEU A 9 -16.32 -1.40 3.95
C LEU A 9 -15.43 -0.19 4.17
N LEU A 10 -16.02 0.98 4.42
CA LEU A 10 -15.26 2.20 4.70
C LEU A 10 -14.59 2.16 6.09
N SER A 11 -15.14 1.42 7.06
CA SER A 11 -14.62 1.35 8.44
C SER A 11 -13.56 0.26 8.64
N GLY A 12 -13.69 -0.91 7.99
CA GLY A 12 -12.75 -2.03 8.14
C GLY A 12 -11.39 -1.82 7.46
N VAL A 13 -11.35 -1.04 6.38
CA VAL A 13 -10.10 -0.60 5.71
C VAL A 13 -9.30 0.38 6.59
N ASN A 14 -9.91 0.88 7.66
CA ASN A 14 -9.50 2.10 8.35
C ASN A 14 -8.66 1.88 9.61
N LYS A 15 -8.37 0.64 10.05
CA LYS A 15 -7.83 0.42 11.41
C LYS A 15 -6.32 0.60 11.58
N TYR A 16 -5.53 0.70 10.50
CA TYR A 16 -4.05 0.66 10.57
C TYR A 16 -3.30 1.79 9.84
N SER A 17 -4.01 2.65 9.11
CA SER A 17 -3.42 3.74 8.30
C SER A 17 -3.33 5.08 9.06
N THR A 18 -2.59 6.06 8.54
CA THR A 18 -2.54 7.42 9.08
C THR A 18 -3.93 8.06 8.98
N GLY A 19 -4.38 8.74 10.05
CA GLY A 19 -5.74 9.30 10.12
C GLY A 19 -6.13 10.19 8.93
N ILE A 20 -5.16 10.88 8.35
CA ILE A 20 -5.35 11.83 7.25
C ILE A 20 -5.55 11.08 5.92
N GLY A 21 -4.66 10.16 5.54
CA GLY A 21 -4.78 9.42 4.25
C GLY A 21 -6.09 8.62 4.14
N ARG A 22 -6.54 8.07 5.27
CA ARG A 22 -7.81 7.32 5.41
C ARG A 22 -9.05 8.09 5.00
N ILE A 23 -9.20 9.30 5.53
CA ILE A 23 -10.38 10.14 5.28
C ILE A 23 -10.38 10.59 3.82
N TRP A 24 -9.21 11.01 3.30
CA TRP A 24 -9.07 11.46 1.93
C TRP A 24 -9.31 10.34 0.91
N ILE A 25 -8.80 9.13 1.12
CA ILE A 25 -9.05 7.99 0.22
C ILE A 25 -10.54 7.64 0.19
N ALA A 26 -11.21 7.63 1.34
CA ALA A 26 -12.66 7.39 1.41
C ALA A 26 -13.47 8.47 0.68
N ILE A 27 -13.14 9.76 0.91
CA ILE A 27 -13.80 10.89 0.26
C ILE A 27 -13.63 10.83 -1.26
N VAL A 28 -12.41 10.62 -1.75
CA VAL A 28 -12.12 10.54 -3.19
C VAL A 28 -12.84 9.35 -3.81
N PHE A 29 -12.88 8.20 -3.13
CA PHE A 29 -13.60 7.02 -3.62
C PHE A 29 -15.11 7.24 -3.70
N ILE A 30 -15.74 7.85 -2.68
CA ILE A 30 -17.17 8.18 -2.69
C ILE A 30 -17.47 9.20 -3.79
N PHE A 31 -16.67 10.27 -3.88
CA PHE A 31 -16.81 11.27 -4.94
C PHE A 31 -16.73 10.61 -6.33
N ARG A 32 -15.79 9.69 -6.53
CA ARG A 32 -15.65 8.95 -7.78
C ARG A 32 -16.87 8.08 -8.09
N LEU A 33 -17.45 7.40 -7.11
CA LEU A 33 -18.69 6.63 -7.28
C LEU A 33 -19.86 7.54 -7.68
N LEU A 34 -19.97 8.73 -7.07
CA LEU A 34 -21.01 9.70 -7.41
C LEU A 34 -20.85 10.22 -8.84
N VAL A 35 -19.65 10.62 -9.23
CA VAL A 35 -19.36 11.07 -10.61
C VAL A 35 -19.66 9.96 -11.61
N TYR A 36 -19.28 8.71 -11.31
CA TYR A 36 -19.60 7.56 -12.15
C TYR A 36 -21.11 7.35 -12.30
N ALA A 37 -21.88 7.42 -11.20
CA ALA A 37 -23.32 7.23 -11.25
C ALA A 37 -24.01 8.31 -12.10
N VAL A 38 -23.65 9.57 -11.89
CA VAL A 38 -24.18 10.71 -12.67
C VAL A 38 -23.84 10.57 -14.16
N ALA A 39 -22.59 10.19 -14.47
CA ALA A 39 -22.15 9.97 -15.85
C ALA A 39 -22.92 8.83 -16.52
N ALA A 40 -23.07 7.69 -15.84
CA ALA A 40 -23.75 6.51 -16.37
C ALA A 40 -25.21 6.80 -16.71
N GLU A 41 -25.92 7.55 -15.86
CA GLU A 41 -27.35 7.82 -16.05
C GLU A 41 -27.63 8.94 -17.06
N ASN A 42 -26.80 10.00 -17.11
CA ASN A 42 -27.12 11.21 -17.87
C ASN A 42 -26.40 11.31 -19.21
N VAL A 43 -25.20 10.73 -19.33
CA VAL A 43 -24.32 10.93 -20.50
C VAL A 43 -24.19 9.67 -21.34
N TRP A 44 -23.99 8.51 -20.72
CA TRP A 44 -23.74 7.25 -21.45
C TRP A 44 -24.99 6.38 -21.65
N LYS A 45 -26.14 6.73 -21.06
CA LYS A 45 -27.36 5.91 -21.07
C LYS A 45 -27.91 5.64 -22.47
N TYR A 46 -27.90 6.65 -23.35
CA TYR A 46 -28.47 6.58 -24.70
C TYR A 46 -27.41 6.70 -25.80
N GLU A 47 -26.16 6.36 -25.49
CA GLU A 47 -25.03 6.53 -26.41
C GLU A 47 -25.22 5.80 -27.75
N HIS A 48 -25.88 4.64 -27.74
CA HIS A 48 -26.18 3.91 -28.98
C HIS A 48 -27.29 4.56 -29.80
N ASN A 49 -28.33 5.08 -29.15
CA ASN A 49 -29.50 5.64 -29.85
C ASN A 49 -29.26 7.05 -30.40
N GLU A 50 -28.31 7.79 -29.82
CA GLU A 50 -27.95 9.15 -30.25
C GLU A 50 -26.72 9.15 -31.20
N PHE A 51 -26.21 7.99 -31.58
CA PHE A 51 -25.10 7.86 -32.52
C PHE A 51 -25.64 7.86 -33.94
N GLU A 52 -25.28 8.84 -34.75
CA GLU A 52 -25.82 8.97 -36.12
C GLU A 52 -24.71 8.89 -37.16
N CYS A 53 -24.92 8.11 -38.23
CA CYS A 53 -24.03 8.06 -39.39
C CYS A 53 -24.72 8.66 -40.62
N ASN A 54 -23.98 9.42 -41.44
CA ASN A 54 -24.49 10.01 -42.68
C ASN A 54 -24.63 8.97 -43.80
N THR A 55 -25.59 8.06 -43.65
CA THR A 55 -25.87 6.97 -44.60
C THR A 55 -27.31 6.49 -44.49
N LYS A 56 -27.87 6.00 -45.60
CA LYS A 56 -29.20 5.35 -45.62
C LYS A 56 -29.10 3.81 -45.58
N GLN A 57 -27.88 3.28 -45.50
CA GLN A 57 -27.64 1.83 -45.54
C GLN A 57 -28.03 1.19 -44.20
N PRO A 58 -28.97 0.23 -44.18
CA PRO A 58 -29.36 -0.45 -42.96
C PRO A 58 -28.19 -1.25 -42.37
N GLY A 59 -28.02 -1.20 -41.05
CA GLY A 59 -27.01 -1.93 -40.29
C GLY A 59 -25.60 -1.31 -40.30
N CYS A 60 -25.33 -0.29 -41.12
CA CYS A 60 -24.03 0.39 -41.13
C CYS A 60 -23.76 1.08 -39.77
N GLU A 61 -24.74 1.79 -39.22
CA GLU A 61 -24.64 2.46 -37.92
C GLU A 61 -24.29 1.47 -36.78
N ASN A 62 -24.96 0.32 -36.73
CA ASN A 62 -24.72 -0.69 -35.70
C ASN A 62 -23.29 -1.25 -35.76
N VAL A 63 -22.79 -1.56 -36.95
CA VAL A 63 -21.43 -2.10 -37.11
C VAL A 63 -20.38 -1.02 -36.82
N CYS A 64 -20.60 0.21 -37.26
CA CYS A 64 -19.70 1.32 -36.95
C CYS A 64 -19.65 1.60 -35.45
N PHE A 65 -20.80 1.58 -34.77
CA PHE A 65 -20.86 1.75 -33.32
C PHE A 65 -20.06 0.67 -32.58
N ASP A 66 -20.27 -0.61 -32.93
CA ASP A 66 -19.56 -1.74 -32.33
C ASP A 66 -18.04 -1.67 -32.58
N HIS A 67 -17.64 -1.27 -33.79
CA HIS A 67 -16.23 -1.13 -34.14
C HIS A 67 -15.53 0.01 -33.39
N LEU A 68 -16.20 1.17 -33.26
CA LEU A 68 -15.66 2.36 -32.59
C LEU A 68 -15.66 2.23 -31.07
N PHE A 69 -16.66 1.53 -30.51
CA PHE A 69 -16.83 1.36 -29.07
C PHE A 69 -16.89 -0.13 -28.69
N PRO A 70 -15.81 -0.91 -28.93
CA PRO A 70 -15.81 -2.35 -28.65
C PRO A 70 -16.11 -2.65 -27.18
N VAL A 71 -15.67 -1.75 -26.29
CA VAL A 71 -16.15 -1.64 -24.92
C VAL A 71 -16.46 -0.18 -24.68
N SER A 72 -17.64 0.14 -24.12
CA SER A 72 -17.95 1.53 -23.78
C SER A 72 -17.10 2.01 -22.61
N GLN A 73 -16.74 3.31 -22.64
CA GLN A 73 -15.85 3.93 -21.65
C GLN A 73 -16.39 3.72 -20.23
N ILE A 74 -17.69 3.93 -20.04
CA ILE A 74 -18.36 3.76 -18.75
C ILE A 74 -18.25 2.33 -18.22
N ARG A 75 -18.31 1.30 -19.09
CA ARG A 75 -18.17 -0.10 -18.67
C ARG A 75 -16.77 -0.41 -18.17
N LEU A 76 -15.73 0.13 -18.81
CA LEU A 76 -14.35 -0.01 -18.32
C LEU A 76 -14.16 0.67 -16.96
N TRP A 77 -14.72 1.86 -16.77
CA TRP A 77 -14.70 2.53 -15.46
C TRP A 77 -15.47 1.76 -14.39
N ALA A 78 -16.57 1.10 -14.75
CA ALA A 78 -17.31 0.22 -13.84
C ALA A 78 -16.44 -0.97 -13.39
N LEU A 79 -15.80 -1.66 -14.34
CA LEU A 79 -14.90 -2.78 -14.06
C LEU A 79 -13.72 -2.35 -13.20
N GLN A 80 -13.15 -1.18 -13.47
CA GLN A 80 -12.09 -0.59 -12.66
C GLN A 80 -12.57 -0.38 -11.22
N LEU A 81 -13.72 0.25 -11.00
CA LEU A 81 -14.27 0.46 -9.66
C LEU A 81 -14.50 -0.86 -8.90
N ILE A 82 -15.03 -1.88 -9.56
CA ILE A 82 -15.27 -3.20 -8.95
C ILE A 82 -13.93 -3.86 -8.56
N ILE A 83 -12.98 -3.93 -9.49
CA ILE A 83 -11.70 -4.60 -9.27
C ILE A 83 -10.86 -3.86 -8.22
N VAL A 84 -10.83 -2.53 -8.25
CA VAL A 84 -10.13 -1.69 -7.26
C VAL A 84 -10.77 -1.79 -5.87
N SER A 85 -12.08 -2.01 -5.79
CA SER A 85 -12.77 -2.22 -4.51
C SER A 85 -12.48 -3.59 -3.90
N THR A 86 -12.27 -4.61 -4.74
CA THR A 86 -12.13 -6.01 -4.30
C THR A 86 -11.02 -6.23 -3.26
N PRO A 87 -9.77 -5.71 -3.42
CA PRO A 87 -8.74 -5.81 -2.38
C PRO A 87 -9.16 -5.20 -1.04
N SER A 88 -9.90 -4.09 -1.07
CA SER A 88 -10.42 -3.44 0.14
C SER A 88 -11.48 -4.31 0.83
N LEU A 89 -12.39 -4.92 0.06
CA LEU A 89 -13.36 -5.89 0.59
C LEU A 89 -12.68 -7.08 1.25
N LEU A 90 -11.63 -7.63 0.60
CA LEU A 90 -10.90 -8.79 1.09
C LEU A 90 -10.21 -8.51 2.43
N VAL A 91 -9.65 -7.30 2.62
CA VAL A 91 -9.05 -6.91 3.91
C VAL A 91 -10.11 -6.80 5.01
N VAL A 92 -11.25 -6.18 4.72
CA VAL A 92 -12.37 -6.06 5.67
C VAL A 92 -12.87 -7.45 6.05
N PHE A 93 -13.10 -8.31 5.06
CA PHE A 93 -13.52 -9.69 5.27
C PHE A 93 -12.49 -10.48 6.09
N HIS A 94 -11.19 -10.32 5.80
CA HIS A 94 -10.13 -10.97 6.57
C HIS A 94 -10.12 -10.51 8.03
N VAL A 95 -10.33 -9.22 8.31
CA VAL A 95 -10.43 -8.69 9.68
C VAL A 95 -11.69 -9.23 10.38
N ALA A 96 -12.85 -9.19 9.73
CA ALA A 96 -14.11 -9.69 10.29
C ALA A 96 -14.08 -11.20 10.55
N TYR A 97 -13.49 -11.96 9.63
CA TYR A 97 -13.26 -13.40 9.79
C TYR A 97 -12.36 -13.69 10.98
N ARG A 98 -11.25 -12.95 11.13
CA ARG A 98 -10.35 -13.09 12.29
C ARG A 98 -11.06 -12.77 13.60
N GLU A 99 -11.83 -11.69 13.67
CA GLU A 99 -12.56 -11.30 14.87
C GLU A 99 -13.61 -12.37 15.26
N THR A 100 -14.33 -12.91 14.27
CA THR A 100 -15.32 -13.97 14.49
C THR A 100 -14.69 -15.26 15.02
N ARG A 101 -13.49 -15.62 14.53
CA ARG A 101 -12.73 -16.79 15.00
C ARG A 101 -12.25 -16.61 16.43
N GLU A 102 -11.76 -15.43 16.80
CA GLU A 102 -11.34 -15.13 18.17
C GLU A 102 -12.51 -15.24 19.16
N LYS A 103 -13.70 -14.73 18.80
CA LYS A 103 -14.92 -14.87 19.60
C LYS A 103 -15.33 -16.34 19.81
N ARG A 104 -15.23 -17.18 18.78
CA ARG A 104 -15.61 -18.61 18.86
C ARG A 104 -14.68 -19.44 19.75
N HIS A 105 -13.39 -19.16 19.73
CA HIS A 105 -12.41 -19.95 20.50
C HIS A 105 -12.14 -19.40 21.90
N ASN A 106 -12.73 -18.26 22.28
CA ASN A 106 -12.49 -17.55 23.56
C ASN A 106 -10.99 -17.40 23.91
N GLN A 107 -10.13 -17.48 22.90
CA GLN A 107 -8.69 -17.38 23.00
C GLN A 107 -8.28 -16.22 22.09
N LYS A 108 -7.57 -15.25 22.68
CA LYS A 108 -6.81 -14.27 21.89
C LYS A 108 -5.68 -15.02 21.20
N LEU A 109 -5.95 -15.55 20.01
CA LEU A 109 -5.00 -16.30 19.19
C LEU A 109 -3.76 -15.47 18.83
N TYR A 110 -3.82 -14.15 19.02
CA TYR A 110 -2.72 -13.22 18.84
C TYR A 110 -2.46 -12.38 20.10
N LYS A 111 -1.24 -12.47 20.63
CA LYS A 111 -0.81 -11.86 21.89
C LYS A 111 -0.32 -10.43 21.63
N SER A 112 -0.99 -9.46 22.28
CA SER A 112 -0.66 -8.03 22.47
C SER A 112 -0.99 -7.02 21.35
N PRO A 113 -1.79 -5.96 21.64
CA PRO A 113 -2.16 -4.87 20.72
C PRO A 113 -1.02 -3.84 20.51
N GLY A 114 0.23 -4.28 20.50
CA GLY A 114 1.43 -3.42 20.42
C GLY A 114 2.55 -3.96 19.54
N LYS A 115 2.54 -5.25 19.20
CA LYS A 115 3.36 -5.81 18.12
C LYS A 115 2.53 -5.74 16.85
N ILE A 116 3.04 -5.09 15.82
CA ILE A 116 2.45 -5.12 14.48
C ILE A 116 2.26 -6.61 14.11
N ASP A 117 1.00 -7.06 14.03
CA ASP A 117 0.66 -8.37 13.50
C ASP A 117 1.19 -8.45 12.07
N GLY A 118 2.32 -9.12 11.88
CA GLY A 118 2.99 -9.21 10.58
C GLY A 118 2.05 -9.71 9.48
N GLY A 119 1.13 -10.63 9.82
CA GLY A 119 0.11 -11.13 8.89
C GLY A 119 -0.89 -10.06 8.45
N LEU A 120 -1.38 -9.22 9.37
CA LEU A 120 -2.39 -8.22 9.04
C LEU A 120 -1.80 -7.03 8.26
N LEU A 121 -0.59 -6.58 8.66
CA LEU A 121 0.14 -5.59 7.89
C LEU A 121 0.52 -6.12 6.50
N CYS A 122 0.89 -7.39 6.39
CA CYS A 122 1.18 -8.02 5.09
C CYS A 122 -0.06 -8.04 4.19
N THR A 123 -1.22 -8.49 4.69
CA THR A 123 -2.46 -8.44 3.91
C THR A 123 -2.83 -7.02 3.48
N TYR A 124 -2.59 -6.04 4.36
CA TYR A 124 -2.83 -4.64 4.05
C TYR A 124 -1.90 -4.12 2.94
N LEU A 125 -0.59 -4.36 3.05
CA LEU A 125 0.40 -3.97 2.06
C LEU A 125 0.11 -4.61 0.69
N VAL A 126 -0.19 -5.91 0.66
CA VAL A 126 -0.55 -6.61 -0.57
C VAL A 126 -1.80 -6.01 -1.19
N SER A 127 -2.83 -5.69 -0.37
CA SER A 127 -4.04 -5.04 -0.87
C SER A 127 -3.77 -3.67 -1.49
N LEU A 128 -2.87 -2.87 -0.91
CA LEU A 128 -2.53 -1.53 -1.38
C LEU A 128 -1.74 -1.59 -2.69
N ILE A 129 -0.82 -2.55 -2.81
CA ILE A 129 -0.08 -2.83 -4.06
C ILE A 129 -1.05 -3.29 -5.16
N LEU A 130 -1.94 -4.24 -4.88
CA LEU A 130 -2.94 -4.70 -5.85
C LEU A 130 -3.86 -3.56 -6.29
N LYS A 131 -4.34 -2.74 -5.34
CA LYS A 131 -5.20 -1.59 -5.63
C LYS A 131 -4.50 -0.61 -6.58
N THR A 132 -3.25 -0.26 -6.27
CA THR A 132 -2.45 0.66 -7.09
C THR A 132 -2.13 0.06 -8.46
N GLY A 133 -1.79 -1.23 -8.51
CA GLY A 133 -1.54 -1.97 -9.75
C GLY A 133 -2.76 -1.99 -10.67
N PHE A 134 -3.95 -2.33 -10.14
CA PHE A 134 -5.17 -2.32 -10.93
C PHE A 134 -5.53 -0.92 -11.43
N GLU A 135 -5.43 0.12 -10.60
CA GLU A 135 -5.66 1.51 -11.04
C GLU A 135 -4.75 1.89 -12.23
N ILE A 136 -3.45 1.59 -12.14
CA ILE A 136 -2.48 1.89 -13.21
C ILE A 136 -2.79 1.07 -14.47
N VAL A 137 -3.06 -0.23 -14.33
CA VAL A 137 -3.36 -1.12 -15.47
C VAL A 137 -4.61 -0.65 -16.21
N PHE A 138 -5.70 -0.32 -15.49
CA PHE A 138 -6.91 0.20 -16.13
C PHE A 138 -6.68 1.56 -16.79
N LEU A 139 -5.90 2.46 -16.18
CA LEU A 139 -5.58 3.76 -16.77
C LEU A 139 -4.77 3.61 -18.07
N VAL A 140 -3.77 2.74 -18.08
CA VAL A 140 -2.96 2.44 -19.27
C VAL A 140 -3.80 1.76 -20.34
N LEU A 141 -4.63 0.79 -19.97
CA LEU A 141 -5.56 0.12 -20.87
C LEU A 141 -6.53 1.12 -21.51
N PHE A 142 -7.10 2.02 -20.71
CA PHE A 142 -7.97 3.09 -21.20
C PHE A 142 -7.26 3.98 -22.22
N TYR A 143 -6.06 4.46 -21.89
CA TYR A 143 -5.27 5.29 -22.80
C TYR A 143 -4.95 4.59 -24.12
N LYS A 144 -4.68 3.28 -24.07
CA LYS A 144 -4.38 2.46 -25.26
C LYS A 144 -5.62 2.14 -26.10
N LEU A 145 -6.77 1.88 -25.48
CA LEU A 145 -8.01 1.54 -26.19
C LEU A 145 -8.64 2.74 -26.90
N TYR A 146 -8.56 3.93 -26.32
CA TYR A 146 -9.19 5.14 -26.88
C TYR A 146 -8.19 6.12 -27.52
N ASN A 147 -6.95 5.68 -27.74
CA ASN A 147 -5.86 6.50 -28.32
C ASN A 147 -5.70 7.88 -27.65
N GLY A 148 -5.96 7.96 -26.34
CA GLY A 148 -5.90 9.19 -25.55
C GLY A 148 -7.12 9.43 -24.67
N PHE A 149 -7.27 10.68 -24.23
CA PHE A 149 -8.36 11.13 -23.35
C PHE A 149 -9.33 12.10 -24.05
N LYS A 150 -9.23 12.23 -25.38
CA LYS A 150 -10.07 13.14 -26.16
C LYS A 150 -11.13 12.34 -26.90
N VAL A 151 -12.38 12.78 -26.80
CA VAL A 151 -13.50 12.22 -27.55
C VAL A 151 -13.74 13.11 -28.77
N PRO A 152 -13.48 12.63 -30.00
CA PRO A 152 -13.74 13.42 -31.21
C PRO A 152 -15.25 13.61 -31.44
N HIS A 153 -15.64 14.69 -32.11
CA HIS A 153 -17.03 14.94 -32.49
C HIS A 153 -17.47 14.09 -33.71
N LEU A 154 -16.52 13.79 -34.60
CA LEU A 154 -16.75 13.08 -35.85
C LEU A 154 -15.68 12.01 -36.03
N VAL A 155 -16.12 10.83 -36.48
CA VAL A 155 -15.28 9.68 -36.78
C VAL A 155 -15.68 9.11 -38.13
N LYS A 156 -14.69 8.65 -38.91
CA LYS A 156 -14.91 8.01 -40.20
C LYS A 156 -14.94 6.50 -40.03
N CYS A 157 -15.94 5.86 -40.61
CA CYS A 157 -16.13 4.41 -40.55
C CYS A 157 -16.25 3.81 -41.95
N ASP A 158 -15.47 2.76 -42.25
CA ASP A 158 -15.44 2.05 -43.54
C ASP A 158 -15.77 0.55 -43.41
N MET A 159 -16.46 0.17 -42.32
CA MET A 159 -16.82 -1.23 -42.03
C MET A 159 -17.98 -1.72 -42.91
N LYS A 160 -17.98 -3.00 -43.30
CA LYS A 160 -19.12 -3.61 -44.00
C LYS A 160 -20.33 -3.70 -43.04
N PRO A 161 -21.58 -3.36 -43.45
CA PRO A 161 -22.10 -3.21 -44.81
C PRO A 161 -22.09 -1.78 -45.38
N CYS A 162 -21.27 -0.85 -44.85
CA CYS A 162 -21.23 0.52 -45.36
C CYS A 162 -20.65 0.58 -46.80
N PRO A 163 -21.25 1.37 -47.72
CA PRO A 163 -20.86 1.39 -49.13
C PRO A 163 -19.52 2.11 -49.37
N THR A 164 -19.22 3.13 -48.56
CA THR A 164 -17.98 3.92 -48.58
C THR A 164 -17.64 4.31 -47.14
N ALA A 165 -16.51 4.99 -46.94
CA ALA A 165 -16.24 5.64 -45.66
C ALA A 165 -17.34 6.68 -45.37
N VAL A 166 -18.10 6.47 -44.30
CA VAL A 166 -19.19 7.36 -43.85
C VAL A 166 -18.74 8.16 -42.63
N ASP A 167 -19.27 9.38 -42.52
CA ASP A 167 -19.07 10.22 -41.35
C ASP A 167 -20.10 9.87 -40.29
N CYS A 168 -19.64 9.54 -39.08
CA CYS A 168 -20.48 9.27 -37.92
C CYS A 168 -20.22 10.28 -36.81
N TYR A 169 -21.30 10.73 -36.18
CA TYR A 169 -21.33 11.76 -35.15
C TYR A 169 -21.54 11.13 -33.78
N ILE A 170 -20.66 11.48 -32.84
CA ILE A 170 -20.73 10.98 -31.47
C ILE A 170 -21.57 11.94 -30.64
N SER A 171 -22.53 11.41 -29.89
CA SER A 171 -23.37 12.23 -29.01
C SER A 171 -22.60 12.79 -27.81
N LYS A 172 -22.91 14.04 -27.45
CA LYS A 172 -22.41 14.78 -26.26
C LYS A 172 -20.90 14.62 -26.01
N PRO A 173 -20.03 14.81 -27.01
CA PRO A 173 -18.60 14.49 -26.88
C PRO A 173 -17.89 15.41 -25.88
N THR A 174 -18.32 16.67 -25.73
CA THR A 174 -17.80 17.61 -24.74
C THR A 174 -18.16 17.20 -23.31
N GLU A 175 -19.42 16.80 -23.06
CA GLU A 175 -19.84 16.28 -21.75
C GLU A 175 -19.08 15.00 -21.40
N LYS A 176 -19.01 14.05 -22.34
CA LYS A 176 -18.23 12.81 -22.18
C LYS A 176 -16.77 13.10 -21.82
N MET A 177 -16.14 14.06 -22.51
CA MET A 177 -14.77 14.47 -22.23
C MET A 177 -14.61 15.08 -20.83
N ILE A 178 -15.54 15.94 -20.39
CA ILE A 178 -15.49 16.55 -19.05
C ILE A 178 -15.59 15.48 -17.96
N PHE A 179 -16.58 14.59 -18.03
CA PHE A 179 -16.73 13.49 -17.08
C PHE A 179 -15.52 12.54 -17.10
N LEU A 180 -14.99 12.26 -18.29
CA LEU A 180 -13.79 11.46 -18.43
C LEU A 180 -12.59 12.08 -17.72
N TYR A 181 -12.37 13.40 -17.85
CA TYR A 181 -11.30 14.08 -17.12
C TYR A 181 -11.48 14.02 -15.61
N PHE A 182 -12.70 14.15 -15.09
CA PHE A 182 -12.95 13.98 -13.65
C PHE A 182 -12.62 12.56 -13.18
N LEU A 183 -13.00 11.53 -13.95
CA LEU A 183 -12.70 10.12 -13.62
C LEU A 183 -11.19 9.83 -13.67
N VAL A 184 -10.49 10.34 -14.69
CA VAL A 184 -9.03 10.22 -14.83
C VAL A 184 -8.29 10.97 -13.71
N ALA A 185 -8.67 12.22 -13.42
CA ALA A 185 -8.04 13.02 -12.39
C ALA A 185 -8.22 12.40 -10.99
N THR A 186 -9.42 11.92 -10.67
CA THR A 186 -9.68 11.23 -9.40
C THR A 186 -8.95 9.89 -9.31
N SER A 187 -8.84 9.14 -10.41
CA SER A 187 -8.00 7.93 -10.48
C SER A 187 -6.52 8.24 -10.22
N GLY A 188 -6.00 9.32 -10.81
CA GLY A 188 -4.64 9.80 -10.57
C GLY A 188 -4.41 10.20 -9.10
N LEU A 189 -5.36 10.94 -8.51
CA LEU A 189 -5.32 11.30 -7.09
C LEU A 189 -5.33 10.06 -6.19
N CYS A 190 -6.16 9.05 -6.49
CA CYS A 190 -6.16 7.76 -5.80
C CYS A 190 -4.80 7.07 -5.87
N ILE A 191 -4.15 7.05 -7.03
CA ILE A 191 -2.81 6.47 -7.20
C ILE A 191 -1.80 7.19 -6.31
N VAL A 192 -1.79 8.54 -6.34
CA VAL A 192 -0.88 9.34 -5.51
C VAL A 192 -1.11 9.10 -4.02
N LEU A 193 -2.37 9.09 -3.56
CA LEU A 193 -2.71 8.82 -2.18
C LEU A 193 -2.28 7.41 -1.75
N ASN A 194 -2.61 6.37 -2.55
CA ASN A 194 -2.20 4.99 -2.26
C ASN A 194 -0.66 4.83 -2.25
N LEU A 195 0.06 5.50 -3.15
CA LEU A 195 1.53 5.49 -3.18
C LEU A 195 2.15 6.23 -2.00
N SER A 196 1.59 7.38 -1.60
CA SER A 196 2.04 8.13 -0.42
C SER A 196 1.85 7.33 0.87
N GLU A 197 0.76 6.56 0.95
CA GLU A 197 0.51 5.68 2.07
C GLU A 197 1.46 4.47 2.06
N LEU A 198 1.66 3.86 0.89
CA LEU A 198 2.60 2.75 0.72
C LEU A 198 4.02 3.17 1.13
N SER A 199 4.47 4.34 0.68
CA SER A 199 5.80 4.88 1.02
C SER A 199 5.92 5.19 2.51
N TYR A 200 4.90 5.77 3.13
CA TYR A 200 4.86 5.98 4.58
C TYR A 200 4.99 4.66 5.37
N LEU A 201 4.27 3.62 4.96
CA LEU A 201 4.31 2.31 5.62
C LEU A 201 5.66 1.61 5.44
N ILE A 202 6.24 1.65 4.24
CA ILE A 202 7.58 1.13 3.95
C ILE A 202 8.64 1.86 4.76
N PHE A 203 8.55 3.19 4.85
CA PHE A 203 9.46 4.02 5.62
C PHE A 203 9.39 3.68 7.12
N ARG A 204 8.18 3.63 7.68
CA ARG A 204 7.97 3.24 9.08
C ARG A 204 8.48 1.82 9.37
N TYR A 205 8.24 0.88 8.45
CA TYR A 205 8.72 -0.48 8.57
C TYR A 205 10.25 -0.55 8.55
N SER A 206 10.88 0.18 7.62
CA SER A 206 12.33 0.29 7.50
C SER A 206 12.97 0.86 8.76
N ILE A 207 12.40 1.94 9.34
CA ILE A 207 12.86 2.50 10.62
C ILE A 207 12.75 1.48 11.74
N LYS A 208 11.62 0.76 11.86
CA LYS A 208 11.46 -0.27 12.89
C LYS A 208 12.45 -1.41 12.74
N CYS A 209 12.71 -1.86 11.52
CA CYS A 209 13.74 -2.87 11.23
C CYS A 209 15.14 -2.37 11.57
N TYR A 210 15.45 -1.11 11.26
CA TYR A 210 16.71 -0.48 11.59
C TYR A 210 16.90 -0.37 13.12
N LEU A 211 15.91 0.17 13.85
CA LEU A 211 15.95 0.25 15.32
C LEU A 211 16.09 -1.12 15.97
N LYS A 212 15.38 -2.14 15.46
CA LYS A 212 15.47 -3.51 15.98
C LYS A 212 16.85 -4.12 15.76
N ARG A 213 17.48 -3.85 14.61
CA ARG A 213 18.88 -4.25 14.34
C ARG A 213 19.85 -3.49 15.24
N TYR A 214 19.63 -2.20 15.48
CA TYR A 214 20.43 -1.38 16.37
C TYR A 214 20.40 -1.91 17.82
N ILE A 215 19.20 -2.17 18.38
CA ILE A 215 19.05 -2.71 19.74
C ILE A 215 19.67 -4.11 19.85
N LYS A 216 19.47 -4.99 18.85
CA LYS A 216 20.08 -6.33 18.86
C LYS A 216 21.62 -6.26 18.84
N LYS A 217 22.20 -5.30 18.11
CA LYS A 217 23.65 -5.06 18.09
C LYS A 217 24.16 -4.58 19.45
N GLN A 218 23.41 -3.71 20.12
CA GLN A 218 23.75 -3.21 21.46
C GLN A 218 23.72 -4.33 22.51
N GLN A 219 22.71 -5.20 22.48
CA GLN A 219 22.57 -6.33 23.39
C GLN A 219 23.66 -7.40 23.18
N SER A 220 24.10 -7.62 21.92
CA SER A 220 25.26 -8.48 21.61
C SER A 220 26.55 -7.90 22.20
N SER A 221 26.76 -6.58 22.04
CA SER A 221 27.97 -5.91 22.54
C SER A 221 28.06 -5.87 24.07
N GLU A 222 26.93 -5.76 24.76
CA GLU A 222 26.87 -5.76 26.23
C GLU A 222 27.15 -7.17 26.82
N SER A 223 26.66 -8.20 26.13
CA SER A 223 26.90 -9.61 26.48
C SER A 223 28.39 -9.99 26.36
N ASP A 224 29.06 -9.53 25.31
CA ASP A 224 30.49 -9.79 25.08
C ASP A 224 31.38 -9.07 26.11
N CYS A 225 31.02 -7.85 26.51
CA CYS A 225 31.73 -7.11 27.55
C CYS A 225 31.57 -7.76 28.93
N HIS A 226 30.39 -8.29 29.25
CA HIS A 226 30.14 -9.02 30.49
C HIS A 226 30.95 -10.32 30.56
N LYS A 227 31.03 -11.06 29.45
CA LYS A 227 31.82 -12.29 29.31
C LYS A 227 33.32 -12.04 29.46
N LEU A 228 33.83 -10.95 28.87
CA LEU A 228 35.23 -10.55 29.01
C LEU A 228 35.57 -10.16 30.45
N ARG A 229 34.67 -9.43 31.14
CA ARG A 229 34.84 -9.04 32.56
C ARG A 229 34.88 -10.26 33.49
N THR A 230 34.09 -11.29 33.22
CA THR A 230 34.11 -12.55 34.00
C THR A 230 35.40 -13.34 33.78
N ILE A 231 35.93 -13.38 32.55
CA ILE A 231 37.21 -14.05 32.24
C ILE A 231 38.38 -13.34 32.94
N VAL A 232 38.43 -12.00 32.90
CA VAL A 232 39.47 -11.21 33.58
C VAL A 232 39.40 -11.38 35.11
N SER A 233 38.20 -11.41 35.69
CA SER A 233 37.98 -11.68 37.11
C SER A 233 38.49 -13.06 37.54
N LYS A 234 38.22 -14.11 36.75
CA LYS A 234 38.73 -15.47 37.01
C LYS A 234 40.25 -15.54 36.90
N ARG A 235 40.86 -14.88 35.91
CA ARG A 235 42.33 -14.84 35.75
C ARG A 235 43.02 -14.11 36.90
N LYS A 236 42.48 -12.98 37.38
CA LYS A 236 43.00 -12.29 38.57
C LYS A 236 42.97 -13.18 39.82
N LYS A 237 41.83 -13.84 40.09
CA LYS A 237 41.71 -14.77 41.23
C LYS A 237 42.65 -15.97 41.14
N SER A 238 42.98 -16.44 39.94
CA SER A 238 43.94 -17.53 39.74
C SER A 238 45.38 -17.07 39.97
N ALA A 239 45.77 -15.89 39.47
CA ALA A 239 47.11 -15.32 39.67
C ALA A 239 47.38 -14.96 41.14
N GLU A 240 46.37 -14.49 41.86
CA GLU A 240 46.43 -14.16 43.28
C GLU A 240 46.55 -15.42 44.17
N ARG A 241 45.99 -16.55 43.71
CA ARG A 241 46.10 -17.87 44.35
C ARG A 241 47.47 -18.52 44.11
N THR A 242 48.08 -18.29 42.94
CA THR A 242 49.45 -18.74 42.64
C THR A 242 50.50 -17.93 43.44
N TYR A 243 50.27 -16.65 43.69
CA TYR A 243 51.16 -15.80 44.51
C TYR A 243 51.09 -16.11 46.02
N THR A 244 49.97 -16.65 46.50
CA THR A 244 49.81 -17.06 47.91
C THR A 244 50.37 -18.47 48.18
N ILE A 245 50.37 -19.36 47.18
CA ILE A 245 50.98 -20.70 47.29
C ILE A 245 52.52 -20.63 47.34
N ASN A 246 53.14 -19.66 46.65
CA ASN A 246 54.60 -19.50 46.63
C ASN A 246 55.17 -18.71 47.83
N ARG A 247 54.41 -18.54 48.92
CA ARG A 247 54.84 -17.82 50.13
C ARG A 247 55.36 -18.75 51.24
N ILE A 248 56.04 -19.84 50.86
CA ILE A 248 56.92 -20.60 51.75
C ILE A 248 58.34 -20.51 51.13
N GLN A 249 59.12 -19.60 51.72
CA GLN A 249 60.54 -19.26 51.51
C GLN A 249 60.97 -18.35 50.33
N PRO A 250 61.95 -17.45 50.57
CA PRO A 250 62.13 -16.21 49.81
C PRO A 250 63.28 -16.31 48.80
N ILE A 251 63.18 -15.65 47.66
CA ILE A 251 64.33 -15.06 46.95
C ILE A 251 63.83 -13.85 46.16
N SER A 252 64.58 -12.76 46.28
CA SER A 252 64.47 -11.50 45.59
C SER A 252 64.56 -11.65 44.07
N LEU A 253 63.57 -11.11 43.34
CA LEU A 253 63.77 -10.70 41.95
C LEU A 253 62.94 -9.44 41.67
N SER A 254 63.68 -8.35 41.50
CA SER A 254 63.21 -7.09 40.98
C SER A 254 62.91 -7.23 39.49
N LEU A 255 61.68 -6.92 39.07
CA LEU A 255 61.43 -6.49 37.69
C LEU A 255 60.13 -5.67 37.60
N ARG A 256 60.37 -4.35 37.69
CA ARG A 256 59.86 -3.30 36.80
C ARG A 256 58.36 -3.29 36.48
N SER A 257 57.69 -2.39 37.20
CA SER A 257 56.46 -1.69 36.83
C SER A 257 56.54 -1.03 35.45
N GLN A 258 55.36 -0.82 34.83
CA GLN A 258 55.02 -0.24 33.50
C GLN A 258 54.83 -1.30 32.42
N SER A 259 53.77 -1.33 31.61
CA SER A 259 52.58 -0.50 31.34
C SER A 259 51.75 -1.38 30.36
N HIS A 260 50.43 -1.35 30.19
CA HIS A 260 49.53 -0.29 29.80
C HIS A 260 48.14 -0.94 29.81
N PHE A 261 47.24 -0.50 30.68
CA PHE A 261 45.81 -0.84 30.58
C PHE A 261 45.21 -0.04 29.41
N PRO A 262 44.53 -0.66 28.42
CA PRO A 262 43.55 0.07 27.65
C PRO A 262 42.19 -0.15 28.32
N PHE A 263 41.92 0.59 29.40
CA PHE A 263 40.54 0.91 29.78
C PHE A 263 40.02 1.90 28.72
N ARG A 264 39.74 1.43 27.49
CA ARG A 264 38.91 2.20 26.56
C ARG A 264 37.48 2.11 27.09
N LYS A 265 37.02 3.25 27.58
CA LYS A 265 35.70 3.55 28.16
C LYS A 265 34.58 2.71 27.54
N CYS A 266 33.90 1.91 28.37
CA CYS A 266 32.53 1.51 28.11
C CYS A 266 31.65 2.76 28.26
N PRO A 267 30.91 3.21 27.23
CA PRO A 267 29.97 4.30 27.40
C PRO A 267 28.75 3.77 28.15
N VAL A 268 28.59 4.22 29.40
CA VAL A 268 27.42 3.99 30.25
C VAL A 268 26.44 5.15 30.02
N TYR A 269 25.20 4.79 29.64
CA TYR A 269 23.90 5.44 29.87
C TYR A 269 23.74 6.96 29.74
N SER A 270 22.79 7.40 28.88
CA SER A 270 21.63 8.26 29.25
C SER A 270 20.94 8.90 28.03
N VAL A 271 19.98 8.22 27.37
CA VAL A 271 18.92 8.90 26.59
C VAL A 271 17.68 8.00 26.53
N LEU A 272 16.90 7.96 27.60
CA LEU A 272 15.52 7.49 27.59
C LEU A 272 14.82 7.93 28.89
N ASN A 273 14.61 9.24 28.99
CA ASN A 273 13.57 9.86 29.81
C ASN A 273 13.31 11.24 29.20
N GLY A 274 12.26 11.34 28.38
CA GLY A 274 11.88 12.61 27.75
C GLY A 274 11.28 12.43 26.37
N MET A 275 10.07 11.88 26.31
CA MET A 275 9.03 12.15 25.31
C MET A 275 7.79 11.37 25.76
N ALA A 276 7.17 11.91 26.80
CA ALA A 276 5.74 11.77 27.02
C ALA A 276 5.02 12.75 26.09
#